data_AF-A0A820HBQ7-F1
#
_entry.id   AF-A0A820HBQ7-F1
#
_cell.length_a   1.000
_cell.length_b   1.000
_cell.length_c   1.000
_cell.angle_alpha   90.00
_cell.angle_beta   90.00
_cell.angle_gamma   90.00
#
_symmetry.space_group_name_H-M   'P 1'
#
loop_
_entity.id
_entity.type
_entity.pdbx_description
1 polymer ?
#
loop_
_entity_poly.entity_id
_entity_poly.type
_entity_poly.pdbx_seq_one_letter_code
_entity_poly.pdbx_strand_id
1 'polypeptide(L)'
;MKRRNNDSILSNNNDTNIIFRILMYSTKEYDKLSFDTKLKDLKQPEKYEINYTHQHLSKDSVKQAKGYECICIFVNDDASREVLEKLKQIGIKLIVLRCAGFNNVDLKAAEEFHIEI
;
A
#
# COMPACT_ATOMS: atom_id res chain seq x y z
N MET A 1 57.84 9.46 2.83
CA MET A 1 56.96 8.60 3.63
C MET A 1 55.52 8.86 3.19
N LYS A 2 54.84 7.86 2.63
CA LYS A 2 53.56 7.98 1.91
C LYS A 2 52.45 7.27 2.70
N ARG A 3 51.21 7.76 2.55
CA ARG A 3 49.87 7.20 2.89
C ARG A 3 49.31 7.65 4.26
N ARG A 4 48.28 8.49 4.33
CA ARG A 4 46.83 8.40 4.02
C ARG A 4 46.00 7.59 5.02
N ASN A 5 44.94 8.25 5.50
CA ASN A 5 43.65 7.76 6.01
C ASN A 5 43.55 7.43 7.52
N ASN A 6 42.70 8.16 8.26
CA ASN A 6 41.31 7.74 8.43
C ASN A 6 40.49 8.82 9.15
N ASP A 7 39.74 9.60 8.36
CA ASP A 7 38.47 10.16 8.81
C ASP A 7 37.51 8.98 9.01
N SER A 8 37.12 8.71 10.26
CA SER A 8 35.94 7.91 10.55
C SER A 8 34.92 8.82 11.22
N ILE A 9 34.17 9.50 10.36
CA ILE A 9 32.92 10.16 10.73
C ILE A 9 31.98 9.06 11.22
N LEU A 10 31.61 9.10 12.49
CA LEU A 10 30.52 8.32 13.05
C LEU A 10 29.21 8.73 12.36
N SER A 11 28.76 7.95 11.38
CA SER A 11 27.36 7.98 10.95
C SER A 11 26.56 7.12 11.93
N ASN A 12 25.84 7.77 12.85
CA ASN A 12 24.82 7.13 13.68
C ASN A 12 23.68 6.64 12.76
N ASN A 13 23.76 5.41 12.29
CA ASN A 13 22.72 4.79 11.47
C ASN A 13 21.64 4.20 12.38
N ASN A 14 20.71 5.05 12.83
CA ASN A 14 19.40 4.63 13.34
C ASN A 14 18.28 5.14 12.41
N ASP A 15 18.53 5.12 11.11
CA ASP A 15 17.46 5.25 10.12
C ASP A 15 16.70 3.93 10.10
N THR A 16 15.69 3.80 10.95
CA THR A 16 14.67 2.76 10.76
C THR A 16 14.10 2.94 9.37
N ASN A 17 14.45 2.04 8.46
CA ASN A 17 13.96 2.04 7.09
C ASN A 17 12.47 1.70 7.14
N ILE A 18 11.60 2.70 7.27
CA ILE A 18 10.15 2.53 7.28
C ILE A 18 9.74 2.21 5.84
N ILE A 19 9.26 0.99 5.63
CA ILE A 19 8.72 0.53 4.35
C ILE A 19 7.21 0.78 4.34
N PHE A 20 6.71 1.46 3.32
CA PHE A 20 5.29 1.68 3.09
C PHE A 20 4.71 0.49 2.31
N ARG A 21 3.88 -0.31 2.96
CA ARG A 21 3.33 -1.56 2.43
C ARG A 21 1.94 -1.34 1.87
N ILE A 22 1.74 -1.86 0.66
CA ILE A 22 0.52 -1.74 -0.12
C ILE A 22 0.02 -3.16 -0.42
N LEU A 23 -1.23 -3.47 -0.07
CA LEU A 23 -1.88 -4.70 -0.50
C LEU A 23 -2.79 -4.42 -1.69
N MET A 24 -2.47 -4.98 -2.85
CA MET A 24 -3.31 -4.92 -4.04
C MET A 24 -4.24 -6.14 -4.08
N TYR A 25 -5.55 -5.90 -4.06
CA TYR A 25 -6.60 -6.92 -4.25
C TYR A 25 -6.91 -7.12 -5.72
N SER A 26 -7.56 -8.25 -6.07
CA SER A 26 -8.02 -8.56 -7.42
C SER A 26 -6.91 -8.52 -8.49
N THR A 27 -5.66 -8.80 -8.10
CA THR A 27 -4.50 -8.66 -8.99
C THR A 27 -4.47 -9.78 -10.02
N LYS A 28 -4.18 -9.44 -11.29
CA LYS A 28 -3.78 -10.40 -12.33
C LYS A 28 -2.30 -10.26 -12.65
N GLU A 29 -1.72 -11.25 -13.33
CA GLU A 29 -0.27 -11.26 -13.65
C GLU A 29 0.21 -9.99 -14.38
N TYR A 30 -0.61 -9.45 -15.29
CA TYR A 30 -0.27 -8.21 -15.98
C TYR A 30 -0.23 -6.99 -15.06
N ASP A 31 -1.06 -6.96 -14.00
CA ASP A 31 -1.05 -5.89 -13.01
C ASP A 31 0.27 -5.94 -12.25
N LYS A 32 0.63 -7.13 -11.74
CA LYS A 32 1.89 -7.34 -11.03
C LYS A 32 3.10 -6.93 -11.86
N LEU A 33 3.18 -7.38 -13.12
CA LEU A 33 4.30 -7.02 -14.00
C LEU A 33 4.40 -5.51 -14.23
N SER A 34 3.27 -4.84 -14.46
CA SER A 34 3.21 -3.41 -14.69
C SER A 34 3.64 -2.61 -13.45
N PHE A 35 3.09 -2.94 -12.29
CA PHE A 35 3.39 -2.26 -11.02
C PHE A 35 4.81 -2.54 -10.53
N ASP A 36 5.31 -3.79 -10.64
CA ASP A 36 6.71 -4.11 -10.29
C ASP A 36 7.70 -3.36 -11.18
N THR A 37 7.37 -3.16 -12.46
CA THR A 37 8.20 -2.37 -13.38
C THR A 37 8.19 -0.90 -12.97
N LYS A 38 7.02 -0.33 -12.69
CA LYS A 38 6.87 1.07 -12.28
C LYS A 38 7.49 1.36 -10.91
N LEU A 39 7.43 0.40 -9.99
CA LEU A 39 8.06 0.52 -8.68
C LEU A 39 9.57 0.74 -8.81
N LYS A 40 10.25 0.03 -9.74
CA LYS A 40 11.69 0.20 -10.00
C LYS A 40 12.06 1.55 -10.60
N ASP A 41 11.12 2.23 -11.25
CA ASP A 41 11.33 3.56 -11.84
C ASP A 41 11.31 4.68 -10.78
N LEU A 42 10.89 4.39 -9.53
CA LEU A 42 10.84 5.37 -8.46
C LEU A 42 12.26 5.78 -8.01
N LYS A 43 12.38 6.99 -7.43
CA LYS A 43 13.67 7.47 -6.89
C LYS A 43 14.19 6.64 -5.71
N GLN A 44 13.29 6.07 -4.93
CA GLN A 44 13.56 5.32 -3.70
C GLN A 44 12.62 4.10 -3.63
N PRO A 45 12.77 3.11 -4.53
CA PRO A 45 11.89 1.94 -4.61
C PRO A 45 11.86 1.13 -3.31
N GLU A 46 12.96 1.11 -2.56
CA GLU A 46 13.11 0.38 -1.29
C GLU A 46 12.19 0.88 -0.18
N LYS A 47 11.60 2.08 -0.33
CA LYS A 47 10.62 2.62 0.62
C LYS A 47 9.22 2.07 0.44
N TYR A 48 8.96 1.28 -0.59
CA TYR A 48 7.64 0.77 -0.89
C TYR A 48 7.68 -0.74 -1.11
N GLU A 49 6.69 -1.43 -0.57
CA GLU A 49 6.46 -2.85 -0.83
C GLU A 49 5.04 -3.03 -1.33
N ILE A 50 4.89 -3.66 -2.50
CA ILE A 50 3.57 -4.04 -3.02
C ILE A 50 3.44 -5.55 -2.87
N ASN A 51 2.44 -5.98 -2.10
CA ASN A 51 2.00 -7.37 -2.09
C ASN A 51 0.70 -7.49 -2.88
N TYR A 52 0.49 -8.66 -3.48
CA TYR A 52 -0.59 -8.90 -4.42
C TYR A 52 -1.43 -10.08 -3.96
N THR A 53 -2.75 -9.98 -4.10
CA THR A 53 -3.67 -11.09 -3.88
C THR A 53 -4.68 -11.18 -5.01
N HIS A 54 -4.97 -12.42 -5.44
CA HIS A 54 -6.01 -12.68 -6.44
C HIS A 54 -7.43 -12.58 -5.85
N GLN A 55 -7.55 -12.51 -4.52
CA GLN A 55 -8.85 -12.38 -3.87
C GLN A 55 -9.42 -10.98 -4.07
N HIS A 56 -10.75 -10.90 -4.22
CA HIS A 56 -11.47 -9.65 -4.15
C HIS A 56 -11.47 -9.11 -2.72
N LEU A 57 -11.48 -7.78 -2.57
CA LEU A 57 -11.81 -7.18 -1.28
C LEU A 57 -13.28 -7.47 -0.97
N SER A 58 -13.51 -8.05 0.20
CA SER A 58 -14.82 -8.38 0.73
C SER A 58 -14.76 -8.41 2.25
N LYS A 59 -15.92 -8.59 2.89
CA LYS A 59 -16.04 -8.76 4.35
C LYS A 59 -15.16 -9.89 4.91
N ASP A 60 -14.90 -10.92 4.11
CA ASP A 60 -14.12 -12.09 4.52
C ASP A 60 -12.62 -11.89 4.29
N SER A 61 -12.25 -11.21 3.20
CA SER A 61 -10.85 -11.00 2.82
C SER A 61 -10.22 -9.76 3.47
N VAL A 62 -11.01 -8.81 3.97
CA VAL A 62 -10.55 -7.53 4.56
C VAL A 62 -9.43 -7.68 5.59
N LYS A 63 -9.40 -8.80 6.34
CA LYS A 63 -8.38 -9.09 7.34
C LYS A 63 -6.97 -9.22 6.76
N GLN A 64 -6.83 -9.53 5.47
CA GLN A 64 -5.53 -9.58 4.79
C GLN A 64 -4.82 -8.23 4.76
N ALA A 65 -5.56 -7.13 4.80
CA ALA A 65 -4.99 -5.79 4.83
C ALA A 65 -4.39 -5.40 6.20
N LYS A 66 -4.46 -6.28 7.22
CA LYS A 66 -3.92 -5.98 8.54
C LYS A 66 -2.40 -5.81 8.47
N GLY A 67 -1.92 -4.67 8.97
CA GLY A 67 -0.50 -4.32 8.98
C GLY A 67 -0.03 -3.57 7.74
N TYR A 68 -0.85 -3.45 6.70
CA TYR A 68 -0.54 -2.59 5.57
C TYR A 68 -0.89 -1.14 5.88
N GLU A 69 -0.22 -0.19 5.22
CA GLU A 69 -0.52 1.23 5.32
C GLU A 69 -1.66 1.63 4.37
N CYS A 70 -1.75 0.93 3.24
CA CYS A 70 -2.67 1.22 2.14
C CYS A 70 -3.15 -0.07 1.47
N ILE A 71 -4.33 -0.01 0.86
CA ILE A 71 -4.77 -1.04 -0.08
C ILE A 71 -4.96 -0.45 -1.48
N CYS A 72 -4.86 -1.28 -2.51
CA CYS A 72 -5.23 -0.90 -3.87
C CYS A 72 -6.31 -1.85 -4.40
N ILE A 73 -7.42 -1.29 -4.86
CA ILE A 73 -8.61 -2.04 -5.27
C ILE A 73 -9.01 -1.73 -6.72
N PHE A 74 -9.92 -2.53 -7.27
CA PHE A 74 -10.47 -2.41 -8.62
C PHE A 74 -11.99 -2.33 -8.61
N VAL A 75 -12.59 -2.19 -9.79
CA VAL A 75 -14.03 -1.94 -9.97
C VAL A 75 -14.96 -3.01 -9.35
N ASN A 76 -14.49 -4.23 -9.15
CA ASN A 76 -15.29 -5.36 -8.63
C ASN A 76 -15.06 -5.63 -7.14
N ASP A 77 -14.19 -4.87 -6.49
CA ASP A 77 -13.91 -4.98 -5.06
C ASP A 77 -15.01 -4.30 -4.21
N ASP A 78 -15.35 -4.86 -3.06
CA ASP A 78 -16.37 -4.29 -2.17
C ASP A 78 -15.76 -3.24 -1.22
N ALA A 79 -16.03 -1.96 -1.48
CA ALA A 79 -15.70 -0.85 -0.59
C ALA A 79 -16.98 -0.21 -0.01
N SER A 80 -17.94 -1.05 0.37
CA SER A 80 -19.12 -0.65 1.14
C SER A 80 -18.76 -0.20 2.56
N ARG A 81 -19.69 0.50 3.22
CA ARG A 81 -19.56 0.96 4.61
C ARG A 81 -19.04 -0.12 5.57
N GLU A 82 -19.58 -1.33 5.51
CA GLU A 82 -19.17 -2.41 6.44
C GLU A 82 -17.71 -2.81 6.24
N VAL A 83 -17.24 -2.85 4.98
CA VAL A 83 -15.84 -3.15 4.68
C VAL A 83 -14.94 -2.00 5.09
N LEU A 84 -15.33 -0.75 4.80
CA LEU A 84 -14.58 0.45 5.19
C LEU A 84 -14.44 0.57 6.71
N GLU A 85 -15.48 0.23 7.48
CA GLU A 85 -15.42 0.19 8.94
C GLU A 85 -14.39 -0.84 9.42
N LYS A 86 -14.37 -2.04 8.84
CA LYS A 86 -13.37 -3.08 9.17
C LYS A 86 -11.95 -2.65 8.78
N LEU A 87 -11.79 -2.01 7.62
CA LEU A 87 -10.51 -1.45 7.17
C LEU A 87 -9.99 -0.39 8.15
N LYS A 88 -10.87 0.48 8.64
CA LYS A 88 -10.54 1.46 9.68
C LYS A 88 -10.06 0.79 10.96
N GLN A 89 -10.78 -0.24 11.43
CA GLN A 89 -10.43 -0.97 12.65
C GLN A 89 -9.05 -1.65 12.58
N ILE A 90 -8.61 -2.07 11.39
CA ILE A 90 -7.28 -2.69 11.19
C ILE A 90 -6.19 -1.69 10.80
N GLY A 91 -6.51 -0.39 10.76
CA GLY A 91 -5.54 0.70 10.62
C GLY A 91 -5.31 1.23 9.21
N ILE A 92 -6.10 0.79 8.22
CA ILE A 92 -6.02 1.33 6.86
C ILE A 92 -6.56 2.76 6.83
N LYS A 93 -5.81 3.65 6.17
CA LYS A 93 -6.15 5.07 6.03
C LYS A 93 -6.20 5.55 4.57
N LEU A 94 -5.74 4.72 3.64
CA LEU A 94 -5.68 5.05 2.22
C LEU A 94 -6.14 3.84 1.39
N ILE A 95 -7.03 4.09 0.44
CA ILE A 95 -7.49 3.13 -0.57
C ILE A 95 -7.22 3.74 -1.93
N VAL A 96 -6.28 3.17 -2.69
CA VAL A 96 -5.99 3.64 -4.04
C VAL A 96 -6.81 2.86 -5.07
N LEU A 97 -7.45 3.55 -5.99
CA LEU A 97 -8.17 2.96 -7.11
C LEU A 97 -7.28 2.85 -8.34
N ARG A 98 -7.13 1.65 -8.91
CA ARG A 98 -6.45 1.47 -10.21
C ARG A 98 -7.43 1.52 -11.41
N CYS A 99 -8.52 2.25 -11.25
CA CYS A 99 -9.62 2.37 -12.21
C CYS A 99 -10.21 3.78 -12.19
N ALA A 100 -10.87 4.17 -13.28
CA ALA A 100 -11.51 5.49 -13.38
C ALA A 100 -12.85 5.60 -12.63
N GLY A 101 -13.51 4.48 -12.34
CA GLY A 101 -14.79 4.45 -11.62
C GLY A 101 -14.60 4.15 -10.13
N PHE A 102 -15.48 4.74 -9.31
CA PHE A 102 -15.53 4.57 -7.84
C PHE A 102 -16.93 4.19 -7.34
N ASN A 103 -17.78 3.65 -8.22
CA ASN A 103 -19.17 3.29 -7.88
C ASN A 103 -19.27 2.23 -6.76
N ASN A 104 -18.21 1.45 -6.60
CA ASN A 104 -18.07 0.42 -5.58
C ASN A 104 -17.61 0.96 -4.21
N VAL A 105 -17.33 2.27 -4.11
CA VAL A 105 -16.86 2.93 -2.90
C VAL A 105 -17.98 3.76 -2.28
N ASP A 106 -18.29 3.50 -1.01
CA ASP A 106 -19.13 4.40 -0.21
C ASP A 106 -18.30 5.61 0.24
N LEU A 107 -18.29 6.66 -0.59
CA LEU A 107 -17.51 7.88 -0.34
C LEU A 107 -17.89 8.59 0.97
N LYS A 108 -19.16 8.51 1.38
CA LYS A 108 -19.61 9.13 2.64
C LYS A 108 -19.02 8.39 3.83
N ALA A 109 -19.06 7.05 3.80
CA ALA A 109 -18.43 6.24 4.83
C ALA A 109 -16.90 6.40 4.83
N ALA A 110 -16.27 6.53 3.66
CA ALA A 110 -14.83 6.79 3.58
C ALA A 110 -14.45 8.10 4.28
N GLU A 111 -15.20 9.18 4.04
CA GLU A 111 -15.02 10.48 4.72
C GLU A 111 -15.24 10.37 6.23
N GLU A 112 -16.35 9.74 6.66
CA GLU A 112 -16.69 9.55 8.09
C GLU A 112 -15.64 8.74 8.84
N PHE A 113 -15.07 7.71 8.19
CA PHE A 113 -14.04 6.87 8.78
C PHE A 113 -12.62 7.43 8.59
N HIS A 114 -12.47 8.59 7.95
CA HIS A 114 -11.19 9.21 7.62
C HIS A 114 -10.27 8.25 6.84
N ILE A 115 -10.83 7.66 5.79
CA ILE A 115 -10.11 6.87 4.79
C ILE A 115 -10.06 7.71 3.52
N GLU A 116 -8.85 8.02 3.08
CA GLU A 116 -8.59 8.72 1.82
C GLU A 116 -8.73 7.75 0.63
N ILE A 117 -9.28 8.25 -0.48
CA ILE A 117 -9.53 7.50 -1.72
C ILE A 117 -8.74 8.13 -2.87
#